data_AF-A0A1I8B7Q4-F1
#
_entry.id   AF-A0A1I8B7Q4-F1
#
_cell.length_a   1.000
_cell.length_b   1.000
_cell.length_c   1.000
_cell.angle_alpha   90.00
_cell.angle_beta   90.00
_cell.angle_gamma   90.00
#
_symmetry.space_group_name_H-M   'P 1'
#
loop_
_entity.id
_entity.type
_entity.pdbx_description
1 polymer ?
#
loop_
_entity_poly.entity_id
_entity_poly.type
_entity_poly.pdbx_seq_one_letter_code
_entity_poly.pdbx_strand_id
1 'polypeptide(L)'
;MLLSDRATVETTLERRRDTPTKAKTTTSINNYSLPIAARLDSLFIFPQLDPITLEIGLFLDSMLFEHFKKEFTTEPEQHLTDFSLALINNVHVLYQQPSLSPNLDIVIVRFEMWKTQPTPLATEIHKNGQAQTLLDSFCRHQARINPGTDLTHPEHWDHAVLLTGYDIYHTTSSVAGVAPVGRMCDELFGKLILKYLK
;
A
#
# COMPACT_ATOMS: atom_id res chain seq x y z
N MET A 1 -64.15 -30.09 -9.78
CA MET A 1 -64.74 -31.29 -10.40
C MET A 1 -63.58 -31.98 -11.13
N LEU A 2 -62.87 -32.92 -10.46
CA LEU A 2 -63.06 -34.39 -10.55
C LEU A 2 -63.09 -34.84 -12.02
N LEU A 3 -62.36 -35.85 -12.50
CA LEU A 3 -61.40 -36.85 -12.01
C LEU A 3 -61.04 -37.70 -13.25
N SER A 4 -59.81 -38.27 -13.29
CA SER A 4 -59.44 -39.60 -13.88
C SER A 4 -59.73 -39.91 -15.38
N ASP A 5 -59.01 -40.74 -16.13
CA ASP A 5 -58.23 -41.97 -15.87
C ASP A 5 -57.24 -42.23 -17.05
N ARG A 6 -55.96 -42.57 -16.84
CA ARG A 6 -55.32 -43.92 -16.69
C ARG A 6 -55.14 -44.77 -17.96
N ALA A 7 -53.88 -45.14 -18.26
CA ALA A 7 -53.30 -46.50 -18.35
C ALA A 7 -51.97 -46.47 -19.16
N THR A 8 -50.76 -46.73 -18.63
CA THR A 8 -50.09 -47.96 -18.13
C THR A 8 -49.51 -48.86 -19.24
N VAL A 9 -48.17 -49.01 -19.26
CA VAL A 9 -47.30 -50.22 -19.46
C VAL A 9 -45.86 -49.70 -19.17
N GLU A 10 -45.10 -49.97 -18.09
CA GLU A 10 -44.64 -51.16 -17.35
C GLU A 10 -43.62 -52.04 -18.12
N THR A 11 -42.33 -51.90 -17.76
CA THR A 11 -41.38 -53.03 -17.67
C THR A 11 -40.26 -52.71 -16.66
N THR A 12 -39.85 -53.77 -15.98
CA THR A 12 -39.33 -53.87 -14.62
C THR A 12 -37.84 -54.29 -14.63
N LEU A 13 -37.08 -54.01 -13.56
CA LEU A 13 -36.28 -54.99 -12.77
C LEU A 13 -35.06 -54.38 -12.02
N GLU A 14 -35.29 -54.17 -10.72
CA GLU A 14 -34.47 -54.50 -9.53
C GLU A 14 -32.99 -54.08 -9.34
N ARG A 15 -32.80 -53.11 -8.43
CA ARG A 15 -32.24 -53.24 -7.05
C ARG A 15 -31.17 -54.32 -6.77
N ARG A 16 -29.93 -53.89 -6.43
CA ARG A 16 -29.15 -54.39 -5.27
C ARG A 16 -28.00 -53.44 -4.89
N ARG A 17 -27.71 -53.40 -3.59
CA ARG A 17 -26.67 -52.60 -2.91
C ARG A 17 -25.29 -53.08 -3.32
N ASP A 18 -24.35 -52.15 -3.47
CA ASP A 18 -22.95 -52.40 -3.17
C ASP A 18 -22.27 -51.13 -2.64
N THR A 19 -21.58 -51.33 -1.52
CA THR A 19 -20.64 -50.44 -0.83
C THR A 19 -19.54 -49.90 -1.74
N PRO A 20 -19.03 -48.68 -1.49
CA PRO A 20 -17.68 -48.35 -1.90
C PRO A 20 -16.78 -48.18 -0.67
N THR A 21 -16.07 -49.25 -0.31
CA THR A 21 -14.78 -49.13 0.37
C THR A 21 -13.68 -49.29 -0.66
N LYS A 22 -13.09 -48.17 -1.11
CA LYS A 22 -11.65 -48.13 -1.37
C LYS A 22 -11.15 -46.69 -1.37
N ALA A 23 -10.41 -46.39 -0.31
CA ALA A 23 -9.62 -45.19 -0.16
C ALA A 23 -8.61 -45.05 -1.30
N LYS A 24 -8.50 -43.82 -1.82
CA LYS A 24 -7.23 -43.27 -2.32
C LYS A 24 -6.96 -42.01 -1.50
N THR A 25 -6.09 -42.19 -0.51
CA THR A 25 -5.56 -41.15 0.37
C THR A 25 -4.83 -40.08 -0.45
N THR A 26 -5.19 -38.81 -0.28
CA THR A 26 -4.23 -37.71 -0.40
C THR A 26 -4.48 -36.74 0.75
N THR A 27 -3.52 -36.79 1.67
CA THR A 27 -3.40 -36.21 3.00
C THR A 27 -3.55 -34.69 3.04
N SER A 28 -4.61 -34.15 3.66
CA SER A 28 -4.61 -32.78 4.20
C SER A 28 -4.39 -32.84 5.71
N ILE A 29 -3.14 -33.06 6.13
CA ILE A 29 -2.77 -32.81 7.52
C ILE A 29 -2.55 -31.32 7.63
N ASN A 30 -3.54 -30.63 8.21
CA ASN A 30 -3.36 -29.72 9.33
C ASN A 30 -4.75 -29.33 9.83
N ASN A 31 -5.26 -30.07 10.81
CA ASN A 31 -6.40 -29.68 11.65
C ASN A 31 -5.95 -28.57 12.62
N TYR A 32 -5.46 -27.45 12.08
CA TYR A 32 -5.01 -26.33 12.87
C TYR A 32 -6.01 -25.18 12.71
N SER A 33 -6.92 -25.09 13.67
CA SER A 33 -7.71 -23.88 13.88
C SER A 33 -6.92 -22.97 14.81
N LEU A 34 -6.60 -21.76 14.36
CA LEU A 34 -6.03 -20.75 15.24
C LEU A 34 -6.95 -20.56 16.47
N PRO A 35 -6.42 -20.73 17.69
CA PRO A 35 -7.19 -20.43 18.89
C PRO A 35 -7.66 -18.98 18.80
N ILE A 36 -8.86 -18.69 19.30
CA ILE A 36 -9.49 -17.35 19.18
C ILE A 36 -8.53 -16.27 19.70
N ALA A 37 -7.76 -16.58 20.75
CA ALA A 37 -6.72 -15.71 21.28
C ALA A 37 -5.63 -15.34 20.24
N ALA A 38 -5.24 -16.25 19.34
CA ALA A 38 -4.16 -16.08 18.36
C ALA A 38 -4.62 -15.51 17.01
N ARG A 39 -5.89 -15.12 16.88
CA ARG A 39 -6.40 -14.48 15.66
C ARG A 39 -6.07 -12.99 15.68
N LEU A 40 -5.96 -12.39 14.49
CA LEU A 40 -5.59 -10.98 14.35
C LEU A 40 -6.67 -10.03 14.92
N ASP A 41 -7.91 -10.48 15.00
CA ASP A 41 -9.07 -9.80 15.60
C ASP A 41 -9.20 -10.06 17.12
N SER A 42 -8.23 -10.75 17.72
CA SER A 42 -8.27 -11.12 19.14
C SER A 42 -7.89 -9.97 20.06
N LEU A 43 -8.87 -9.52 20.83
CA LEU A 43 -8.70 -8.60 21.97
C LEU A 43 -7.87 -9.20 23.12
N PHE A 44 -7.53 -10.50 23.07
CA PHE A 44 -6.76 -11.19 24.10
C PHE A 44 -5.24 -11.06 23.89
N ILE A 45 -4.77 -10.99 22.64
CA ILE A 45 -3.35 -10.74 22.32
C ILE A 45 -3.09 -9.25 22.11
N PHE A 46 -4.07 -8.52 21.58
CA PHE A 46 -3.99 -7.08 21.37
C PHE A 46 -5.14 -6.40 22.17
N PRO A 47 -4.99 -6.27 23.50
CA PRO A 47 -6.02 -5.70 24.34
C PRO A 47 -6.08 -4.20 24.07
N GLN A 48 -6.96 -3.80 23.14
CA GLN A 48 -6.85 -2.55 22.37
C GLN A 48 -5.61 -2.62 21.49
N LEU A 49 -5.79 -2.80 20.18
CA LEU A 49 -4.72 -2.50 19.23
C LEU A 49 -4.33 -1.05 19.51
N ASP A 50 -3.17 -0.85 20.15
CA ASP A 50 -2.49 0.44 20.09
C ASP A 50 -2.51 0.88 18.62
N PRO A 51 -2.82 2.16 18.34
CA PRO A 51 -2.89 2.63 16.97
C PRO A 51 -1.59 2.22 16.24
N ILE A 52 -1.76 1.64 15.05
CA ILE A 52 -0.61 1.26 14.24
C ILE A 52 0.04 2.57 13.81
N THR A 53 1.27 2.80 14.22
CA THR A 53 2.04 3.95 13.74
C THR A 53 2.68 3.57 12.40
N LEU A 54 2.48 4.43 11.40
CA LEU A 54 3.16 4.41 10.12
C LEU A 54 4.19 5.52 10.09
N GLU A 55 5.47 5.14 10.16
CA GLU A 55 6.59 6.06 10.12
C GLU A 55 6.96 6.36 8.67
N ILE A 56 6.88 7.63 8.27
CA ILE A 56 7.13 8.03 6.88
C ILE A 56 8.36 8.91 6.72
N GLY A 57 9.11 8.62 5.66
CA GLY A 57 10.11 9.52 5.11
C GLY A 57 9.50 10.34 3.96
N LEU A 58 9.39 11.65 4.14
CA LEU A 58 8.82 12.58 3.16
C LEU A 58 9.93 13.30 2.38
N PHE A 59 9.94 13.10 1.07
CA PHE A 59 10.95 13.63 0.16
C PHE A 59 10.31 14.54 -0.88
N LEU A 60 10.87 15.72 -1.09
CA LEU A 60 10.41 16.71 -2.06
C LEU A 60 11.50 16.92 -3.11
N ASP A 61 11.18 16.71 -4.39
CA ASP A 61 12.18 16.77 -5.45
C ASP A 61 12.48 18.19 -5.95
N SER A 62 13.57 18.32 -6.72
CA SER A 62 14.00 19.65 -7.18
C SER A 62 13.06 20.25 -8.20
N MET A 63 12.34 19.42 -8.96
CA MET A 63 11.33 19.91 -9.89
C MET A 63 10.15 20.55 -9.16
N LEU A 64 9.70 19.95 -8.05
CA LEU A 64 8.65 20.50 -7.20
C LEU A 64 9.11 21.81 -6.56
N PHE A 65 10.33 21.85 -6.04
CA PHE A 65 10.94 23.06 -5.50
C PHE A 65 10.98 24.19 -6.55
N GLU A 66 11.42 23.90 -7.77
CA GLU A 66 11.45 24.88 -8.86
C GLU A 66 10.05 25.34 -9.29
N HIS A 67 9.00 24.53 -9.12
CA HIS A 67 7.62 24.99 -9.32
C HIS A 67 7.22 26.02 -8.25
N PHE A 68 7.43 25.70 -6.98
CA PHE A 68 7.09 26.61 -5.88
C PHE A 68 7.89 27.91 -5.95
N LYS A 69 9.16 27.85 -6.33
CA LYS A 69 10.00 29.02 -6.53
C LYS A 69 9.54 29.93 -7.67
N LYS A 70 8.86 29.39 -8.69
CA LYS A 70 8.24 30.20 -9.76
C LYS A 70 6.91 30.81 -9.33
N GLU A 71 6.17 30.12 -8.46
CA GLU A 71 4.84 30.52 -8.03
C GLU A 71 4.86 31.51 -6.86
N PHE A 72 5.79 31.33 -5.93
CA PHE A 72 5.95 32.16 -4.73
C PHE A 72 7.24 32.97 -4.82
N THR A 73 7.10 34.30 -4.83
CA THR A 73 8.24 35.25 -4.89
C THR A 73 8.94 35.43 -3.55
N THR A 74 8.25 35.12 -2.45
CA THR A 74 8.75 35.16 -1.08
C THR A 74 8.66 33.78 -0.44
N GLU A 75 9.72 33.36 0.23
CA GLU A 75 9.77 32.14 1.05
C GLU A 75 9.19 30.86 0.39
N PRO A 76 9.60 30.50 -0.84
CA PRO A 76 9.06 29.33 -1.54
C PRO A 76 9.30 28.01 -0.78
N GLU A 77 10.36 27.94 0.03
CA GLU A 77 10.68 26.80 0.90
C GLU A 77 9.63 26.63 2.00
N GLN A 78 9.19 27.74 2.60
CA GLN A 78 8.15 27.71 3.64
C GLN A 78 6.82 27.29 3.03
N HIS A 79 6.43 27.90 1.91
CA HIS A 79 5.20 27.52 1.20
C HIS A 79 5.18 26.04 0.79
N LEU A 80 6.30 25.51 0.30
CA LEU A 80 6.42 24.11 -0.06
C LEU A 80 6.35 23.19 1.18
N THR A 81 6.99 23.59 2.28
CA THR A 81 6.92 22.87 3.55
C THR A 81 5.48 22.82 4.06
N ASP A 82 4.81 23.96 4.16
CA ASP A 82 3.43 24.05 4.63
C ASP A 82 2.48 23.24 3.76
N PHE A 83 2.63 23.31 2.43
CA PHE A 83 1.87 22.50 1.49
C PHE A 83 2.07 20.99 1.76
N SER A 84 3.32 20.55 1.87
CA SER A 84 3.64 19.13 2.05
C SER A 84 3.15 18.58 3.39
N LEU A 85 3.27 19.36 4.48
CA LEU A 85 2.77 18.98 5.81
C LEU A 85 1.24 18.97 5.84
N ALA A 86 0.59 19.95 5.23
CA ALA A 86 -0.88 19.98 5.11
C ALA A 86 -1.41 18.79 4.31
N LEU A 87 -0.71 18.39 3.24
CA LEU A 87 -1.06 17.19 2.47
C LEU A 87 -1.02 15.93 3.33
N ILE A 88 0.08 15.68 4.05
CA ILE A 88 0.19 14.52 4.94
C ILE A 88 -0.83 14.59 6.08
N ASN A 89 -1.06 15.76 6.67
CA ASN A 89 -2.06 15.92 7.72
C ASN A 89 -3.47 15.60 7.24
N ASN A 90 -3.84 16.03 6.02
CA ASN A 90 -5.11 15.67 5.42
C ASN A 90 -5.25 14.15 5.24
N VAL A 91 -4.18 13.48 4.79
CA VAL A 91 -4.16 12.01 4.67
C VAL A 91 -4.31 11.36 6.06
N HIS A 92 -3.58 11.84 7.07
CA HIS A 92 -3.72 11.33 8.44
C HIS A 92 -5.17 11.43 8.93
N VAL A 93 -5.83 12.60 8.80
CA VAL A 93 -7.23 12.79 9.20
C VAL A 93 -8.19 11.85 8.47
N LEU A 94 -7.92 11.50 7.20
CA LEU A 94 -8.70 10.50 6.47
C LEU A 94 -8.54 9.09 7.07
N TYR A 95 -7.36 8.72 7.56
CA TYR A 95 -7.12 7.43 8.21
C TYR A 95 -7.64 7.34 9.65
N GLN A 96 -7.96 8.49 10.27
CA GLN A 96 -8.62 8.56 11.58
C GLN A 96 -10.15 8.40 11.52
N GLN A 97 -10.72 8.14 10.33
CA GLN A 97 -12.17 7.95 10.19
C GLN A 97 -12.63 6.65 10.88
N PRO A 98 -13.74 6.65 11.65
CA PRO A 98 -14.21 5.47 12.39
C PRO A 98 -14.51 4.22 11.55
N SER A 99 -14.72 4.40 10.24
CA SER A 99 -14.95 3.30 9.29
C SER A 99 -13.68 2.54 8.91
N LEU A 100 -12.50 3.06 9.24
CA LEU A 100 -11.22 2.43 8.99
C LEU A 100 -10.71 1.84 10.31
N SER A 101 -10.45 0.54 10.30
CA SER A 101 -9.95 -0.20 11.45
C SER A 101 -8.88 -1.18 10.97
N PRO A 102 -7.76 -1.34 11.69
CA PRO A 102 -7.39 -0.61 12.92
C PRO A 102 -7.07 0.87 12.67
N ASN A 103 -7.03 1.67 13.75
CA ASN A 103 -6.59 3.07 13.66
C ASN A 103 -5.13 3.13 13.23
N LEU A 104 -4.81 4.06 12.33
CA LEU A 104 -3.48 4.24 11.75
C LEU A 104 -2.99 5.67 12.00
N ASP A 105 -1.95 5.81 12.83
CA ASP A 105 -1.29 7.07 13.11
C ASP A 105 -0.15 7.28 12.10
N ILE A 106 -0.11 8.43 11.45
CA ILE A 106 0.92 8.72 10.43
C ILE A 106 1.87 9.74 11.01
N VAL A 107 3.16 9.41 11.08
CA VAL A 107 4.19 10.26 11.67
C VAL A 107 5.32 10.46 10.66
N ILE A 108 5.75 11.71 10.46
CA ILE A 108 6.91 12.03 9.63
C ILE A 108 8.15 11.93 10.51
N VAL A 109 8.99 10.93 10.25
CA VAL A 109 10.27 10.72 10.97
C VAL A 109 11.46 11.27 10.20
N ARG A 110 11.30 11.49 8.88
CA ARG A 110 12.30 12.09 8.02
C ARG A 110 11.66 13.05 7.03
N PHE A 111 12.25 14.23 6.87
CA PHE A 111 11.82 15.23 5.89
C PHE A 111 13.02 15.75 5.09
N GLU A 112 12.97 15.63 3.77
CA GLU A 112 14.01 16.15 2.89
C GLU A 112 13.44 16.96 1.73
N MET A 113 14.01 18.14 1.52
CA MET A 113 13.72 18.98 0.36
C MET A 113 14.98 19.13 -0.49
N TRP A 114 14.95 18.58 -1.70
CA TRP A 114 16.09 18.61 -2.59
C TRP A 114 16.01 19.82 -3.52
N LYS A 115 16.83 20.84 -3.28
CA LYS A 115 16.97 21.98 -4.20
C LYS A 115 17.69 21.58 -5.50
N THR A 116 18.50 20.54 -5.42
CA THR A 116 19.17 19.88 -6.54
C THR A 116 18.90 18.39 -6.47
N GLN A 117 18.50 17.78 -7.59
CA GLN A 117 18.19 16.36 -7.64
C GLN A 117 19.39 15.50 -7.23
N PRO A 118 19.20 14.48 -6.36
CA PRO A 118 20.24 13.49 -6.10
C PRO A 118 20.66 12.79 -7.39
N THR A 119 21.96 12.49 -7.54
CA THR A 119 22.50 11.82 -8.74
C THR A 119 21.73 10.54 -9.12
N PRO A 120 21.32 9.65 -8.18
CA PRO A 120 20.54 8.45 -8.53
C PRO A 120 19.12 8.73 -9.06
N LEU A 121 18.65 9.97 -8.96
CA LEU A 121 17.31 10.41 -9.35
C LEU A 121 17.36 11.49 -10.43
N ALA A 122 18.50 11.66 -11.10
CA ALA A 122 18.63 12.65 -12.16
C ALA A 122 17.61 12.42 -13.30
N THR A 123 17.16 13.51 -13.93
CA THR A 123 16.03 13.55 -14.87
C THR A 123 16.13 12.50 -15.99
N GLU A 124 17.33 12.28 -16.51
CA GLU A 124 17.64 11.34 -17.57
C GLU A 124 17.49 9.87 -17.15
N ILE A 125 17.72 9.56 -15.88
CA ILE A 125 17.65 8.19 -15.35
C ILE A 125 16.21 7.68 -15.41
N HIS A 126 15.26 8.55 -15.10
CA HIS A 126 13.83 8.23 -15.08
C HIS A 126 13.05 8.82 -16.26
N LYS A 127 13.75 9.13 -17.36
CA LYS A 127 13.18 9.57 -18.65
C LYS A 127 12.18 10.72 -18.50
N ASN A 128 12.55 11.75 -17.73
CA ASN A 128 11.72 12.94 -17.51
C ASN A 128 10.33 12.63 -16.90
N GLY A 129 10.28 11.69 -15.96
CA GLY A 129 9.07 11.39 -15.20
C GLY A 129 8.33 10.12 -15.63
N GLN A 130 8.99 9.21 -16.37
CA GLN A 130 8.38 7.90 -16.61
C GLN A 130 8.23 7.19 -15.27
N ALA A 131 6.98 6.87 -14.92
CA ALA A 131 6.58 6.62 -13.55
C ALA A 131 7.24 5.38 -12.93
N GLN A 132 7.36 4.29 -13.70
CA GLN A 132 8.02 3.07 -13.22
C GLN A 132 9.52 3.29 -12.98
N THR A 133 10.21 3.96 -13.90
CA THR A 133 11.65 4.21 -13.78
C THR A 133 11.96 5.21 -12.68
N LEU A 134 11.09 6.20 -12.46
CA LEU A 134 11.21 7.13 -11.33
C LEU A 134 10.97 6.38 -10.01
N LEU A 135 9.94 5.53 -9.94
CA LEU A 135 9.66 4.69 -8.78
C LEU A 135 10.84 3.79 -8.46
N ASP A 136 11.34 3.02 -9.42
CA ASP A 136 12.46 2.10 -9.21
C ASP A 136 13.72 2.84 -8.74
N SER A 137 13.99 4.03 -9.29
CA SER A 137 15.14 4.84 -8.90
C SER A 137 14.98 5.39 -7.48
N PHE A 138 13.78 5.85 -7.12
CA PHE A 138 13.44 6.31 -5.79
C PHE A 138 13.52 5.18 -4.75
N CYS A 139 12.99 3.99 -5.07
CA CYS A 139 13.09 2.80 -4.24
C CYS A 139 14.54 2.50 -3.85
N ARG A 140 15.46 2.53 -4.82
CA ARG A 140 16.90 2.30 -4.58
C ARG A 140 17.55 3.42 -3.80
N HIS A 141 17.19 4.68 -4.08
CA HIS A 141 17.78 5.83 -3.39
C HIS A 141 17.40 5.83 -1.91
N GLN A 142 16.10 5.80 -1.61
CA GLN A 142 15.64 5.81 -0.23
C GLN A 142 16.16 4.60 0.56
N ALA A 143 16.35 3.43 -0.08
CA ALA A 143 16.76 2.22 0.65
C ALA A 143 18.20 2.33 1.14
N ARG A 144 19.00 3.06 0.37
CA ARG A 144 20.39 3.33 0.71
C ARG A 144 20.51 4.32 1.88
N ILE A 145 19.57 5.25 2.01
CA ILE A 145 19.64 6.31 3.02
C ILE A 145 18.75 6.04 4.25
N ASN A 146 17.92 5.00 4.22
CA ASN A 146 17.11 4.58 5.37
C ASN A 146 18.04 3.99 6.45
N PRO A 147 18.15 4.62 7.63
CA PRO A 147 19.12 4.22 8.63
C PRO A 147 18.63 2.99 9.42
N GLY A 148 19.49 1.99 9.57
CA GLY A 148 19.24 0.85 10.48
C GLY A 148 17.91 0.14 10.23
N THR A 149 17.16 -0.09 11.30
CA THR A 149 15.83 -0.71 11.37
C THR A 149 15.01 0.01 12.43
N ASP A 150 13.69 -0.21 12.49
CA ASP A 150 12.80 0.36 13.54
C ASP A 150 13.32 0.10 14.97
N LEU A 151 14.00 -1.04 15.18
CA LEU A 151 14.56 -1.42 16.48
C LEU A 151 15.89 -0.74 16.81
N THR A 152 16.56 -0.19 15.81
CA THR A 152 17.95 0.27 15.93
C THR A 152 18.14 1.75 15.63
N HIS A 153 17.18 2.41 14.97
CA HIS A 153 17.30 3.83 14.63
C HIS A 153 15.95 4.58 14.66
N PRO A 154 15.85 5.70 15.40
CA PRO A 154 14.59 6.44 15.54
C PRO A 154 14.19 7.26 14.29
N GLU A 155 15.11 7.50 13.35
CA GLU A 155 14.80 8.07 12.03
C GLU A 155 14.64 6.99 10.93
N HIS A 156 14.56 5.70 11.30
CA HIS A 156 14.15 4.69 10.32
C HIS A 156 12.71 4.97 9.90
N TRP A 157 12.36 4.74 8.64
CA TRP A 157 10.97 4.86 8.17
C TRP A 157 10.46 3.56 7.57
N ASP A 158 9.20 3.25 7.83
CA ASP A 158 8.47 2.16 7.17
C ASP A 158 8.22 2.46 5.69
N HIS A 159 7.81 3.70 5.41
CA HIS A 159 7.29 4.07 4.10
C HIS A 159 7.87 5.39 3.58
N ALA A 160 8.46 5.37 2.39
CA ALA A 160 8.97 6.59 1.76
C ALA A 160 7.96 7.17 0.76
N VAL A 161 7.71 8.48 0.88
CA VAL A 161 6.83 9.25 -0.01
C VAL A 161 7.66 10.29 -0.75
N LEU A 162 7.64 10.24 -2.08
CA LEU A 162 8.22 11.29 -2.94
C LEU A 162 7.11 12.18 -3.49
N LEU A 163 7.14 13.47 -3.15
CA LEU A 163 6.36 14.50 -3.84
C LEU A 163 7.19 15.06 -4.99
N THR A 164 6.65 14.98 -6.21
CA THR A 164 7.36 15.37 -7.42
C THR A 164 6.66 16.43 -8.24
N GLY A 165 7.46 17.35 -8.81
CA GLY A 165 7.02 18.32 -9.81
C GLY A 165 7.06 17.80 -11.25
N TYR A 166 7.46 16.55 -11.49
CA TYR A 166 7.37 15.94 -12.81
C TYR A 166 5.92 15.62 -13.18
N ASP A 167 5.58 15.81 -14.46
CA ASP A 167 4.35 15.24 -15.03
C ASP A 167 4.55 13.74 -15.27
N ILE A 168 4.33 12.93 -14.23
CA ILE A 168 4.60 11.50 -14.30
C ILE A 168 3.66 10.77 -15.28
N TYR A 169 4.21 9.81 -16.02
CA TYR A 169 3.50 9.12 -17.10
C TYR A 169 3.86 7.62 -17.21
N HIS A 170 2.93 6.82 -17.74
CA HIS A 170 3.18 5.43 -18.15
C HIS A 170 3.23 5.33 -19.68
N THR A 171 2.15 4.86 -20.31
CA THR A 171 1.97 4.82 -21.77
C THR A 171 1.16 6.00 -22.29
N THR A 172 0.29 6.56 -21.45
CA THR A 172 -0.42 7.82 -21.64
C THR A 172 -0.03 8.80 -20.54
N SER A 173 -0.26 10.10 -20.78
CA SER A 173 0.11 11.16 -19.83
C SER A 173 -0.72 11.15 -18.54
N SER A 174 -0.10 11.68 -17.47
CA SER A 174 -0.68 12.09 -16.19
C SER A 174 -1.39 11.01 -15.35
N VAL A 175 -0.62 10.34 -14.50
CA VAL A 175 -1.16 9.70 -13.29
C VAL A 175 -0.89 10.58 -12.07
N ALA A 176 -1.81 10.61 -11.09
CA ALA A 176 -1.66 11.42 -9.88
C ALA A 176 -0.60 10.86 -8.90
N GLY A 177 -0.25 9.58 -9.04
CA GLY A 177 0.74 8.90 -8.21
C GLY A 177 0.87 7.43 -8.60
N VAL A 178 1.92 6.77 -8.11
CA VAL A 178 2.19 5.35 -8.34
C VAL A 178 2.81 4.72 -7.09
N ALA A 179 2.27 3.59 -6.65
CA ALA A 179 2.82 2.73 -5.59
C ALA A 179 2.66 1.24 -5.91
N PRO A 180 3.58 0.38 -5.46
CA PRO A 180 3.37 -1.07 -5.42
C PRO A 180 2.29 -1.45 -4.40
N VAL A 181 1.45 -2.42 -4.74
CA VAL A 181 0.39 -2.90 -3.83
C VAL A 181 0.94 -3.94 -2.86
N GLY A 182 0.58 -3.83 -1.57
CA GLY A 182 0.86 -4.86 -0.56
C GLY A 182 2.30 -4.93 -0.08
N ARG A 183 3.04 -3.81 -0.15
CA ARG A 183 4.48 -3.76 0.16
C ARG A 183 4.87 -2.76 1.26
N MET A 184 3.93 -2.29 2.09
CA MET A 184 4.22 -1.23 3.08
C MET A 184 5.40 -1.56 4.00
N CYS A 185 5.48 -2.77 4.55
CA CYS A 185 6.59 -3.20 5.44
C CYS A 185 7.73 -3.91 4.69
N ASP A 186 7.86 -3.67 3.39
CA ASP A 186 8.97 -4.20 2.60
C ASP A 186 10.03 -3.11 2.47
N GLU A 187 11.18 -3.29 3.11
CA GLU A 187 12.28 -2.31 3.11
C GLU A 187 12.62 -1.80 1.69
N LEU A 188 12.49 -2.67 0.69
CA LEU A 188 12.79 -2.38 -0.71
C LEU A 188 11.60 -1.84 -1.50
N PHE A 189 10.36 -2.12 -1.09
CA PHE A 189 9.16 -1.87 -1.91
C PHE A 189 8.04 -1.07 -1.22
N GLY A 190 8.17 -0.72 0.06
CA GLY A 190 7.28 0.18 0.79
C GLY A 190 7.53 1.64 0.41
N LYS A 191 7.10 2.04 -0.80
CA LYS A 191 7.21 3.42 -1.27
C LYS A 191 6.02 3.84 -2.12
N LEU A 192 5.84 5.15 -2.20
CA LEU A 192 4.85 5.82 -3.04
C LEU A 192 5.46 7.07 -3.67
N ILE A 193 5.15 7.32 -4.95
CA ILE A 193 5.35 8.62 -5.59
C ILE A 193 3.99 9.29 -5.75
N LEU A 194 3.91 10.56 -5.35
CA LEU A 194 2.76 11.43 -5.56
C LEU A 194 3.17 12.60 -6.45
N LYS A 195 2.39 12.84 -7.49
CA LYS A 195 2.53 13.99 -8.37
C LYS A 195 1.83 15.20 -7.74
N TYR A 196 2.49 16.35 -7.80
CA TYR A 196 1.84 17.63 -7.59
C TYR A 196 0.90 17.94 -8.77
N LEU A 197 -0.40 18.02 -8.49
CA LEU A 197 -1.42 18.40 -9.46
C LEU A 197 -1.64 19.91 -9.38
N LYS A 198 -1.41 20.61 -10.49
CA LYS A 198 -1.73 22.02 -10.68
C LYS A 198 -3.10 22.16 -11.32
#